data_AF-A0A286NVW3-F1
#
_entry.id   AF-A0A286NVW3-F1
#
_cell.length_a   1.000
_cell.length_b   1.000
_cell.length_c   1.000
_cell.angle_alpha   90.00
_cell.angle_beta   90.00
_cell.angle_gamma   90.00
#
_symmetry.space_group_name_H-M   'P 1'
#
loop_
_entity.id
_entity.type
_entity.pdbx_description
1 polymer ?
#
loop_
_entity_poly.entity_id
_entity_poly.type
_entity_poly.pdbx_seq_one_letter_code
_entity_poly.pdbx_strand_id
1 'polypeptide(L)'
;MVNMPRTSTRKRTVKKAPLRTKVRKRHSVGGAADKKGTAVKKPKPPPSPHSWEGSYISDDHAHGCVNRHISAYTPSNPCSHRHQARLKAQQNPAKYTWPADADRQPDTVGAWDLTADGNFETHARTPFYHEAHHIVANAELQAVVAEAGEGIEPRGRVPLIVRSGLMREGYNLNSQLNMIILPMVKYAAVALGLPLHRRTPLHFHHAIYSEYIKRELRKRFSWVKKAAAEHEVPEYQATREAVELLSMEVQPQIIAAGEAMKAGTMAGDALEDIPHEFLSGGRNKGVDMLTGPPP
;
A
#
# COMPACT_ATOMS: atom_id res chain seq x y z
N MET A 1 56.55 9.42 -24.60
CA MET A 1 56.75 8.84 -23.25
C MET A 1 55.89 9.64 -22.29
N VAL A 2 54.77 9.06 -21.81
CA VAL A 2 53.80 9.74 -20.96
C VAL A 2 53.98 9.22 -19.53
N ASN A 3 54.33 10.13 -18.61
CA ASN A 3 54.53 9.83 -17.19
C ASN A 3 53.17 9.60 -16.51
N MET A 4 52.97 8.40 -15.96
CA MET A 4 51.82 8.09 -15.10
C MET A 4 52.11 8.44 -13.63
N PRO A 5 51.15 9.04 -12.89
CA PRO A 5 51.33 9.38 -11.49
C PRO A 5 51.15 8.16 -10.58
N ARG A 6 52.08 8.00 -9.63
CA ARG A 6 52.07 6.97 -8.59
C ARG A 6 50.99 7.25 -7.54
N THR A 7 50.08 6.30 -7.36
CA THR A 7 49.08 6.30 -6.29
C THR A 7 49.71 5.90 -4.95
N SER A 8 49.64 6.81 -3.97
CA SER A 8 50.07 6.64 -2.59
C SER A 8 49.03 5.84 -1.78
N THR A 9 49.45 4.71 -1.21
CA THR A 9 48.64 3.86 -0.33
C THR A 9 48.72 4.36 1.12
N ARG A 10 47.68 5.05 1.57
CA ARG A 10 47.52 5.48 2.96
C ARG A 10 47.08 4.30 3.83
N LYS A 11 47.98 3.78 4.68
CA LYS A 11 47.66 2.79 5.72
C LYS A 11 46.75 3.41 6.78
N ARG A 12 45.56 2.81 6.95
CA ARG A 12 44.53 3.22 7.91
C ARG A 12 44.73 2.42 9.21
N THR A 13 45.23 3.07 10.26
CA THR A 13 45.37 2.49 11.60
C THR A 13 44.01 2.40 12.29
N VAL A 14 43.57 1.18 12.60
CA VAL A 14 42.35 0.90 13.34
C VAL A 14 42.66 0.95 14.85
N LYS A 15 42.12 1.96 15.55
CA LYS A 15 42.14 2.00 17.02
C LYS A 15 41.11 1.00 17.56
N LYS A 16 41.57 0.00 18.33
CA LYS A 16 40.70 -0.94 19.05
C LYS A 16 39.97 -0.21 20.18
N ALA A 17 38.64 -0.34 20.21
CA ALA A 17 37.79 0.15 21.31
C ALA A 17 37.89 -0.80 22.53
N PRO A 18 37.79 -0.27 23.76
CA PRO A 18 37.86 -1.08 24.98
C PRO A 18 36.58 -1.90 25.18
N LEU A 19 36.76 -3.17 25.56
CA LEU A 19 35.72 -4.13 25.93
C LEU A 19 35.00 -3.68 27.20
N ARG A 20 33.68 -3.47 27.11
CA ARG A 20 32.79 -3.23 28.26
C ARG A 20 32.60 -4.53 29.05
N THR A 21 33.07 -4.55 30.28
CA THR A 21 32.86 -5.62 31.27
C THR A 21 31.38 -5.68 31.67
N LYS A 22 30.73 -6.83 31.42
CA LYS A 22 29.35 -7.10 31.87
C LYS A 22 29.35 -7.38 33.38
N VAL A 23 28.78 -6.47 34.16
CA VAL A 23 28.46 -6.69 35.58
C VAL A 23 27.27 -7.66 35.67
N ARG A 24 27.52 -8.88 36.14
CA ARG A 24 26.49 -9.86 36.49
C ARG A 24 25.79 -9.42 37.78
N LYS A 25 24.53 -8.98 37.68
CA LYS A 25 23.65 -8.83 38.86
C LYS A 25 23.31 -10.22 39.39
N ARG A 26 23.65 -10.48 40.66
CA ARG A 26 23.17 -11.64 41.42
C ARG A 26 21.68 -11.48 41.69
N HIS A 27 20.88 -12.47 41.31
CA HIS A 27 19.50 -12.60 41.75
C HIS A 27 19.49 -13.13 43.19
N SER A 28 18.93 -12.34 44.10
CA SER A 28 18.56 -12.80 45.44
C SER A 28 17.30 -13.67 45.34
N VAL A 29 17.40 -14.88 45.85
CA VAL A 29 16.28 -15.80 46.07
C VAL A 29 15.58 -15.33 47.34
N GLY A 30 14.37 -14.79 47.20
CA GLY A 30 13.61 -14.24 48.32
C GLY A 30 12.14 -14.60 48.23
N GLY A 31 11.69 -15.41 49.19
CA GLY A 31 10.39 -15.30 49.84
C GLY A 31 9.16 -15.71 49.03
N ALA A 32 8.69 -16.94 49.24
CA ALA A 32 7.30 -17.31 49.00
C ALA A 32 6.41 -16.57 50.01
N ALA A 33 5.65 -15.58 49.53
CA ALA A 33 4.55 -14.97 50.26
C ALA A 33 3.25 -15.23 49.49
N ASP A 34 2.27 -15.78 50.20
CA ASP A 34 0.97 -16.18 49.71
C ASP A 34 0.27 -15.08 48.89
N LYS A 35 -0.03 -15.39 47.64
CA LYS A 35 -0.82 -14.53 46.75
C LYS A 35 -2.28 -14.61 47.15
N LYS A 36 -2.75 -13.57 47.86
CA LYS A 36 -4.18 -13.21 47.92
C LYS A 36 -4.74 -13.13 46.50
N GLY A 37 -5.85 -13.84 46.28
CA GLY A 37 -6.52 -13.95 44.98
C GLY A 37 -6.74 -12.59 44.33
N THR A 38 -6.13 -12.39 43.17
CA THR A 38 -6.41 -11.26 42.29
C THR A 38 -7.85 -11.38 41.82
N ALA A 39 -8.70 -10.47 42.30
CA ALA A 39 -10.06 -10.32 41.80
C ALA A 39 -10.02 -10.25 40.27
N VAL A 40 -10.75 -11.15 39.62
CA VAL A 40 -10.94 -11.15 38.17
C VAL A 40 -11.55 -9.80 37.82
N LYS A 41 -10.71 -8.88 37.30
CA LYS A 41 -11.18 -7.60 36.81
C LYS A 41 -12.18 -7.92 35.70
N LYS A 42 -13.44 -7.53 35.90
CA LYS A 42 -14.46 -7.60 34.84
C LYS A 42 -13.87 -6.95 33.59
N PRO A 43 -13.96 -7.58 32.41
CA PRO A 43 -13.50 -6.96 31.18
C PRO A 43 -14.18 -5.60 31.08
N LYS A 44 -13.39 -4.55 30.85
CA LYS A 44 -13.95 -3.23 30.58
C LYS A 44 -14.92 -3.38 29.41
N PRO A 45 -16.13 -2.80 29.47
CA PRO A 45 -16.99 -2.77 28.31
C PRO A 45 -16.21 -2.18 27.14
N PRO A 46 -16.42 -2.68 25.90
CA PRO A 46 -15.83 -2.03 24.74
C PRO A 46 -16.23 -0.55 24.80
N PRO A 47 -15.29 0.37 24.58
CA PRO A 47 -15.58 1.79 24.57
C PRO A 47 -16.68 2.07 23.54
N SER A 48 -17.42 3.15 23.76
CA SER A 48 -18.36 3.63 22.76
C SER A 48 -17.63 3.78 21.40
N PRO A 49 -18.20 3.26 20.29
CA PRO A 49 -17.61 3.37 18.95
C PRO A 49 -17.32 4.83 18.53
N HIS A 50 -17.93 5.80 19.21
CA HIS A 50 -17.99 7.21 18.81
C HIS A 50 -17.24 8.19 19.75
N SER A 51 -16.38 7.73 20.66
CA SER A 51 -15.62 8.67 21.52
C SER A 51 -14.31 9.15 20.87
N TRP A 52 -14.11 10.47 20.84
CA TRP A 52 -12.88 11.18 20.39
C TRP A 52 -11.68 11.01 21.34
N GLU A 53 -11.83 10.22 22.40
CA GLU A 53 -10.82 9.96 23.41
C GLU A 53 -9.91 8.84 22.91
N GLY A 54 -8.77 9.24 22.33
CA GLY A 54 -7.80 8.41 21.61
C GLY A 54 -7.06 7.34 22.43
N SER A 55 -7.75 6.48 23.19
CA SER A 55 -7.14 5.34 23.88
C SER A 55 -7.01 4.07 23.02
N TYR A 56 -7.14 4.17 21.69
CA TYR A 56 -7.33 3.02 20.79
C TYR A 56 -6.34 2.97 19.63
N ILE A 57 -5.04 3.02 19.93
CA ILE A 57 -4.03 2.45 19.03
C ILE A 57 -4.13 0.94 19.21
N SER A 58 -5.12 0.31 18.59
CA SER A 58 -5.35 -1.13 18.75
C SER A 58 -4.31 -1.92 17.96
N ASP A 59 -3.53 -2.74 18.67
CA ASP A 59 -2.72 -3.82 18.11
C ASP A 59 -3.57 -4.95 17.46
N ASP A 60 -4.91 -4.83 17.48
CA ASP A 60 -5.85 -5.73 16.80
C ASP A 60 -5.85 -5.52 15.29
N HIS A 61 -4.88 -6.15 14.63
CA HIS A 61 -4.80 -6.28 13.18
C HIS A 61 -5.81 -7.28 12.59
N ALA A 62 -6.73 -7.81 13.41
CA ALA A 62 -7.75 -8.75 12.95
C ALA A 62 -8.67 -8.14 11.88
N HIS A 63 -8.81 -6.81 11.85
CA HIS A 63 -9.81 -6.14 11.02
C HIS A 63 -9.25 -5.25 9.91
N GLY A 64 -8.01 -4.73 9.99
CA GLY A 64 -7.50 -3.85 8.93
C GLY A 64 -6.03 -3.45 9.04
N CYS A 65 -5.46 -2.97 7.93
CA CYS A 65 -4.10 -2.40 7.86
C CYS A 65 -4.15 -1.09 7.07
N VAL A 66 -4.35 0.08 7.71
CA VAL A 66 -4.39 1.37 6.98
C VAL A 66 -2.99 1.78 6.52
N ASN A 67 -1.97 1.62 7.36
CA ASN A 67 -0.58 2.01 7.03
C ASN A 67 0.45 0.86 7.18
N ARG A 68 0.08 -0.26 7.81
CA ARG A 68 1.00 -1.38 7.99
C ARG A 68 1.14 -2.13 6.66
N HIS A 69 2.36 -2.21 6.16
CA HIS A 69 2.70 -2.83 4.88
C HIS A 69 3.77 -3.89 5.12
N ILE A 70 3.47 -5.16 4.82
CA ILE A 70 4.46 -6.23 4.83
C ILE A 70 4.91 -6.44 3.40
N SER A 71 6.18 -6.09 3.13
CA SER A 71 6.75 -6.23 1.80
C SER A 71 7.01 -7.67 1.41
N ALA A 72 7.32 -8.53 2.39
CA ALA A 72 7.50 -9.95 2.18
C ALA A 72 6.19 -10.61 1.76
N TYR A 73 6.28 -11.57 0.84
CA TYR A 73 5.17 -12.47 0.57
C TYR A 73 4.99 -13.40 1.76
N THR A 74 3.83 -13.33 2.40
CA THR A 74 3.49 -14.14 3.56
C THR A 74 2.08 -14.67 3.34
N PRO A 75 1.93 -15.94 2.91
CA PRO A 75 0.63 -16.56 2.70
C PRO A 75 -0.27 -16.38 3.91
N SER A 76 -1.56 -16.18 3.67
CA SER A 76 -2.59 -15.99 4.71
C SER A 76 -2.42 -14.73 5.57
N ASN A 77 -1.43 -13.88 5.31
CA ASN A 77 -1.28 -12.61 6.03
C ASN A 77 -2.03 -11.49 5.28
N PRO A 78 -3.06 -10.87 5.89
CA PRO A 78 -3.84 -9.81 5.23
C PRO A 78 -3.05 -8.51 5.02
N CYS A 79 -1.93 -8.29 5.73
CA CYS A 79 -1.05 -7.15 5.49
C CYS A 79 0.07 -7.45 4.46
N SER A 80 0.16 -8.65 3.91
CA SER A 80 1.10 -8.97 2.82
C SER A 80 0.52 -8.54 1.48
N HIS A 81 0.86 -7.34 1.02
CA HIS A 81 0.35 -6.78 -0.23
C HIS A 81 0.65 -7.66 -1.46
N ARG A 82 1.81 -8.34 -1.51
CA ARG A 82 2.14 -9.26 -2.60
C ARG A 82 1.20 -10.45 -2.62
N HIS A 83 0.91 -11.01 -1.45
CA HIS A 83 -0.05 -12.11 -1.33
C HIS A 83 -1.43 -11.67 -1.78
N GLN A 84 -1.90 -10.51 -1.34
CA GLN A 84 -3.21 -9.98 -1.74
C GLN A 84 -3.26 -9.64 -3.24
N ALA A 85 -2.18 -9.11 -3.83
CA ALA A 85 -2.10 -8.88 -5.27
C ALA A 85 -2.14 -10.18 -6.07
N ARG A 86 -1.47 -11.24 -5.60
CA ARG A 86 -1.53 -12.59 -6.22
C ARG A 86 -2.95 -13.14 -6.18
N LEU A 87 -3.62 -13.07 -5.02
CA LEU A 87 -5.02 -13.50 -4.88
C LEU A 87 -5.94 -12.70 -5.82
N LYS A 88 -5.72 -11.39 -5.95
CA LYS A 88 -6.47 -10.56 -6.91
C LYS A 88 -6.24 -11.00 -8.35
N ALA A 89 -4.99 -11.25 -8.74
CA ALA A 89 -4.64 -11.70 -10.09
C ALA A 89 -5.27 -13.07 -10.42
N GLN A 90 -5.34 -13.97 -9.44
CA GLN A 90 -6.01 -15.27 -9.59
C GLN A 90 -7.52 -15.18 -9.85
N GLN A 91 -8.17 -14.06 -9.51
CA GLN A 91 -9.58 -13.82 -9.88
C GLN A 91 -9.76 -13.51 -11.37
N ASN A 92 -8.70 -13.10 -12.07
CA ASN A 92 -8.71 -12.83 -13.51
C ASN A 92 -7.49 -13.48 -14.20
N PRO A 93 -7.43 -14.82 -14.24
CA PRO A 93 -6.24 -15.53 -14.71
C PRO A 93 -5.96 -15.26 -16.19
N ALA A 94 -7.00 -15.02 -17.00
CA ALA A 94 -6.85 -14.71 -18.42
C ALA A 94 -5.97 -13.48 -18.64
N LYS A 95 -6.10 -12.45 -17.81
CA LYS A 95 -5.30 -11.23 -17.91
C LYS A 95 -3.82 -11.43 -17.59
N TYR A 96 -3.53 -12.42 -16.77
CA TYR A 96 -2.19 -12.76 -16.31
C TYR A 96 -1.68 -14.05 -16.94
N THR A 97 -2.29 -14.51 -18.04
CA THR A 97 -1.81 -15.64 -18.83
C THR A 97 -0.97 -15.10 -19.99
N TRP A 98 0.21 -15.68 -20.20
CA TRP A 98 1.06 -15.28 -21.32
C TRP A 98 0.42 -15.69 -22.65
N PRO A 99 0.23 -14.78 -23.62
CA PRO A 99 -0.34 -15.16 -24.91
C PRO A 99 0.59 -16.12 -25.66
N ALA A 100 0.03 -17.20 -26.22
CA ALA A 100 0.78 -18.18 -26.99
C ALA A 100 1.41 -17.59 -28.27
N ASP A 101 0.81 -16.53 -28.79
CA ASP A 101 1.20 -15.77 -29.98
C ASP A 101 2.08 -14.55 -29.68
N ALA A 102 2.47 -14.32 -28.42
CA ALA A 102 3.35 -13.20 -28.09
C ALA A 102 4.73 -13.35 -28.75
N ASP A 103 5.23 -12.26 -29.38
CA ASP A 103 6.52 -12.19 -30.11
C ASP A 103 7.71 -12.74 -29.31
N ARG A 104 7.66 -12.56 -27.99
CA ARG A 104 8.65 -13.10 -27.05
C ARG A 104 7.93 -13.94 -26.00
N GLN A 105 8.39 -15.17 -25.82
CA GLN A 105 7.97 -16.04 -24.73
C GLN A 105 8.87 -15.83 -23.50
N PRO A 106 8.39 -16.18 -22.30
CA PRO A 106 9.21 -16.19 -21.09
C PRO A 106 10.44 -17.08 -21.27
N ASP A 107 11.63 -16.60 -20.85
CA ASP A 107 12.88 -17.36 -20.99
C ASP A 107 12.85 -18.70 -20.21
N THR A 108 12.01 -18.78 -19.17
CA THR A 108 11.80 -19.96 -18.35
C THR A 108 10.33 -20.37 -18.39
N VAL A 109 10.06 -21.62 -18.79
CA VAL A 109 8.70 -22.20 -18.81
C VAL A 109 8.09 -22.15 -17.41
N GLY A 110 6.82 -21.73 -17.33
CA GLY A 110 6.08 -21.65 -16.06
C GLY A 110 6.51 -20.51 -15.14
N ALA A 111 7.58 -19.79 -15.45
CA ALA A 111 8.03 -18.68 -14.62
C ALA A 111 7.13 -17.44 -14.74
N TRP A 112 6.06 -17.51 -15.52
CA TRP A 112 4.98 -16.54 -15.60
C TRP A 112 3.68 -17.01 -14.91
N ASP A 113 3.62 -18.28 -14.49
CA ASP A 113 2.41 -18.89 -13.97
C ASP A 113 2.04 -18.31 -12.58
N LEU A 114 0.81 -17.81 -12.44
CA LEU A 114 0.26 -17.34 -11.16
C LEU A 114 0.18 -18.44 -10.10
N THR A 115 0.18 -19.71 -10.53
CA THR A 115 0.11 -20.90 -9.66
C THR A 115 1.48 -21.39 -9.24
N ALA A 116 2.55 -21.08 -9.99
CA ALA A 116 3.91 -21.43 -9.62
C ALA A 116 4.41 -20.60 -8.44
N ASP A 117 5.19 -21.24 -7.56
CA ASP A 117 5.85 -20.55 -6.46
C ASP A 117 6.98 -19.64 -6.97
N GLY A 118 7.22 -18.53 -6.26
CA GLY A 118 8.30 -17.59 -6.57
C GLY A 118 7.88 -16.39 -7.44
N ASN A 119 7.38 -16.60 -8.67
CA ASN A 119 6.95 -15.47 -9.50
C ASN A 119 5.75 -14.81 -8.82
N PHE A 120 5.74 -13.47 -8.69
CA PHE A 120 4.76 -12.70 -7.89
C PHE A 120 4.92 -12.75 -6.36
N GLU A 121 5.84 -13.56 -5.82
CA GLU A 121 6.12 -13.65 -4.38
C GLU A 121 7.40 -12.88 -3.98
N THR A 122 8.35 -12.78 -4.91
CA THR A 122 9.67 -12.18 -4.69
C THR A 122 9.72 -10.69 -5.04
N HIS A 123 10.88 -10.07 -4.82
CA HIS A 123 11.12 -8.65 -5.14
C HIS A 123 11.29 -8.43 -6.65
N ALA A 124 11.24 -7.16 -7.09
CA ALA A 124 11.41 -6.70 -8.47
C ALA A 124 12.83 -6.92 -9.07
N ARG A 125 13.44 -8.11 -8.93
CA ARG A 125 14.73 -8.49 -9.54
C ARG A 125 14.80 -9.96 -9.99
N THR A 126 13.70 -10.70 -9.94
CA THR A 126 13.58 -12.07 -10.50
C THR A 126 12.88 -11.98 -11.86
N PRO A 127 13.08 -12.93 -12.79
CA PRO A 127 13.27 -12.67 -14.24
C PRO A 127 12.13 -11.99 -15.00
N PHE A 128 10.92 -11.89 -14.43
CA PHE A 128 9.78 -11.23 -15.06
C PHE A 128 9.42 -9.87 -14.42
N TYR A 129 10.08 -9.53 -13.31
CA TYR A 129 9.96 -8.28 -12.57
C TYR A 129 8.49 -7.83 -12.44
N HIS A 130 7.75 -8.47 -11.54
CA HIS A 130 6.44 -7.98 -11.15
C HIS A 130 6.50 -7.20 -9.86
N GLU A 131 5.62 -6.23 -9.77
CA GLU A 131 5.41 -5.53 -8.52
C GLU A 131 3.92 -5.46 -8.22
N ALA A 132 3.59 -5.85 -7.01
CA ALA A 132 2.29 -5.58 -6.43
C ALA A 132 2.20 -4.07 -6.19
N HIS A 133 1.25 -3.44 -6.85
CA HIS A 133 1.01 -2.00 -6.82
C HIS A 133 -0.30 -1.71 -6.09
N HIS A 134 -0.27 -0.72 -5.19
CA HIS A 134 -1.48 -0.20 -4.56
C HIS A 134 -2.15 0.80 -5.49
N ILE A 135 -3.41 0.57 -5.86
CA ILE A 135 -4.15 1.47 -6.75
C ILE A 135 -4.33 2.83 -6.07
N VAL A 136 -4.85 2.82 -4.84
CA VAL A 136 -4.76 3.92 -3.89
C VAL A 136 -3.49 3.74 -3.10
N ALA A 137 -2.45 4.47 -3.50
CA ALA A 137 -1.14 4.35 -2.88
C ALA A 137 -1.09 4.95 -1.46
N ASN A 138 -0.24 4.36 -0.63
CA ASN A 138 -0.13 4.66 0.81
C ASN A 138 0.20 6.14 1.07
N ALA A 139 1.09 6.71 0.26
CA ALA A 139 1.57 8.08 0.45
C ALA A 139 0.45 9.10 0.22
N GLU A 140 -0.39 8.86 -0.78
CA GLU A 140 -1.51 9.71 -1.19
C GLU A 140 -2.63 9.64 -0.15
N LEU A 141 -2.95 8.42 0.33
CA LEU A 141 -3.89 8.25 1.44
C LEU A 141 -3.41 8.95 2.71
N GLN A 142 -2.13 8.78 3.09
CA GLN A 142 -1.56 9.47 4.24
C GLN A 142 -1.59 10.99 4.09
N ALA A 143 -1.31 11.51 2.90
CA ALA A 143 -1.35 12.94 2.63
C ALA A 143 -2.76 13.50 2.79
N VAL A 144 -3.79 12.84 2.22
CA VAL A 144 -5.18 13.30 2.34
C VAL A 144 -5.69 13.20 3.78
N VAL A 145 -5.33 12.14 4.50
CA VAL A 145 -5.64 12.00 5.94
C VAL A 145 -4.98 13.12 6.76
N ALA A 146 -3.75 13.51 6.43
CA ALA A 146 -3.08 14.63 7.09
C ALA A 146 -3.79 15.97 6.78
N GLU A 147 -4.18 16.18 5.53
CA GLU A 147 -4.91 17.38 5.06
C GLU A 147 -6.31 17.52 5.69
N ALA A 148 -6.96 16.41 6.08
CA ALA A 148 -8.23 16.45 6.81
C ALA A 148 -8.09 17.06 8.22
N GLY A 149 -6.90 17.02 8.82
CA GLY A 149 -6.60 17.60 10.13
C GLY A 149 -5.83 18.92 10.09
N GLU A 150 -5.62 19.49 8.91
CA GLU A 150 -4.87 20.74 8.75
C GLU A 150 -5.61 21.90 9.43
N GLY A 151 -4.89 22.67 10.25
CA GLY A 151 -5.46 23.81 10.98
C GLY A 151 -6.25 23.46 12.25
N ILE A 152 -6.35 22.18 12.61
CA ILE A 152 -7.08 21.72 13.81
C ILE A 152 -6.10 21.32 14.91
N GLU A 153 -6.24 21.93 16.09
CA GLU A 153 -5.44 21.59 17.27
C GLU A 153 -6.11 20.53 18.15
N PRO A 154 -5.33 19.62 18.77
CA PRO A 154 -3.88 19.50 18.69
C PRO A 154 -3.40 18.88 17.35
N ARG A 155 -2.33 19.45 16.77
CA ARG A 155 -1.76 18.98 15.50
C ARG A 155 -1.50 17.47 15.52
N GLY A 156 -1.98 16.78 14.49
CA GLY A 156 -1.77 15.34 14.31
C GLY A 156 -2.80 14.45 15.01
N ARG A 157 -3.70 15.01 15.85
CA ARG A 157 -4.78 14.22 16.48
C ARG A 157 -5.83 13.76 15.48
N VAL A 158 -6.32 14.66 14.62
CA VAL A 158 -7.32 14.31 13.59
C VAL A 158 -6.82 13.17 12.68
N PRO A 159 -5.59 13.21 12.12
CA PRO A 159 -5.05 12.09 11.34
C PRO A 159 -5.04 10.74 12.09
N LEU A 160 -4.74 10.73 13.38
CA LEU A 160 -4.79 9.51 14.19
C LEU A 160 -6.20 8.98 14.35
N ILE A 161 -7.17 9.87 14.55
CA ILE A 161 -8.59 9.51 14.70
C ILE A 161 -9.14 8.97 13.38
N VAL A 162 -8.84 9.64 12.26
CA VAL A 162 -9.22 9.16 10.92
C VAL A 162 -8.64 7.79 10.62
N ARG A 163 -7.36 7.57 10.89
CA ARG A 163 -6.74 6.24 10.72
C ARG A 163 -7.39 5.19 11.61
N SER A 164 -7.70 5.54 12.86
CA SER A 164 -8.34 4.62 13.80
C SER A 164 -9.76 4.27 13.36
N GLY A 165 -10.52 5.26 12.88
CA GLY A 165 -11.85 5.07 12.31
C GLY A 165 -11.83 4.12 11.12
N LEU A 166 -10.97 4.39 10.13
CA LEU A 166 -10.81 3.48 8.97
C LEU A 166 -10.40 2.06 9.38
N MET A 167 -9.51 1.90 10.37
CA MET A 167 -9.16 0.56 10.88
C MET A 167 -10.33 -0.15 11.54
N ARG A 168 -11.18 0.56 12.30
CA ARG A 168 -12.37 -0.02 12.95
C ARG A 168 -13.41 -0.50 11.93
N GLU A 169 -13.55 0.25 10.84
CA GLU A 169 -14.40 -0.15 9.71
C GLU A 169 -13.77 -1.25 8.85
N GLY A 170 -12.59 -1.74 9.23
CA GLY A 170 -11.91 -2.83 8.55
C GLY A 170 -11.25 -2.45 7.23
N TYR A 171 -10.99 -1.15 6.99
CA TYR A 171 -10.23 -0.74 5.84
C TYR A 171 -8.82 -1.36 5.89
N ASN A 172 -8.44 -2.00 4.79
CA ASN A 172 -7.11 -2.57 4.60
C ASN A 172 -6.53 -2.04 3.30
N LEU A 173 -5.48 -1.22 3.41
CA LEU A 173 -4.73 -0.70 2.27
C LEU A 173 -4.21 -1.82 1.36
N ASN A 174 -3.90 -2.99 1.93
CA ASN A 174 -3.40 -4.15 1.20
C ASN A 174 -4.52 -5.04 0.67
N SER A 175 -5.80 -4.70 0.87
CA SER A 175 -6.94 -5.47 0.36
C SER A 175 -6.81 -5.73 -1.13
N GLN A 176 -7.24 -6.91 -1.58
CA GLN A 176 -7.24 -7.31 -3.00
C GLN A 176 -7.95 -6.29 -3.89
N LEU A 177 -8.94 -5.56 -3.37
CA LEU A 177 -9.63 -4.47 -4.06
C LEU A 177 -8.68 -3.34 -4.46
N ASN A 178 -7.66 -3.09 -3.63
CA ASN A 178 -6.69 -2.03 -3.82
C ASN A 178 -5.36 -2.51 -4.42
N MET A 179 -5.29 -3.76 -4.87
CA MET A 179 -4.05 -4.32 -5.42
C MET A 179 -4.17 -4.58 -6.92
N ILE A 180 -3.06 -4.38 -7.63
CA ILE A 180 -2.87 -4.86 -9.00
C ILE A 180 -1.42 -5.32 -9.15
N ILE A 181 -1.19 -6.36 -9.95
CA ILE A 181 0.16 -6.76 -10.35
C ILE A 181 0.49 -6.09 -11.67
N LEU A 182 1.62 -5.39 -11.72
CA LEU A 182 2.12 -4.72 -12.92
C LEU A 182 3.50 -5.28 -13.33
N PRO A 183 3.74 -5.48 -14.64
CA PRO A 183 5.05 -5.84 -15.18
C PRO A 183 6.03 -4.68 -15.08
N MET A 184 7.33 -4.94 -14.94
CA MET A 184 8.37 -3.89 -14.96
C MET A 184 9.23 -3.94 -16.23
N VAL A 185 8.98 -4.89 -17.13
CA VAL A 185 9.71 -5.04 -18.41
C VAL A 185 8.75 -4.93 -19.60
N LYS A 186 9.18 -4.20 -20.63
CA LYS A 186 8.30 -3.74 -21.73
C LYS A 186 7.64 -4.88 -22.48
N TYR A 187 8.38 -5.93 -22.80
CA TYR A 187 7.83 -7.05 -23.56
C TYR A 187 6.73 -7.79 -22.77
N ALA A 188 6.83 -7.87 -21.44
CA ALA A 188 5.78 -8.43 -20.60
C ALA A 188 4.55 -7.51 -20.53
N ALA A 189 4.77 -6.19 -20.37
CA ALA A 189 3.70 -5.19 -20.47
C ALA A 189 2.88 -5.32 -21.76
N VAL A 190 3.58 -5.38 -22.89
CA VAL A 190 2.97 -5.55 -24.22
C VAL A 190 2.27 -6.90 -24.35
N ALA A 191 2.90 -8.00 -23.96
CA ALA A 191 2.28 -9.33 -24.05
C ALA A 191 0.93 -9.35 -23.32
N LEU A 192 0.91 -8.85 -22.08
CA LEU A 192 -0.26 -8.92 -21.20
C LEU A 192 -1.27 -7.80 -21.43
N GLY A 193 -0.93 -6.77 -22.20
CA GLY A 193 -1.73 -5.55 -22.29
C GLY A 193 -1.85 -4.83 -20.95
N LEU A 194 -0.79 -4.81 -20.14
CA LEU A 194 -0.73 -4.07 -18.87
C LEU A 194 0.31 -2.95 -19.00
N PRO A 195 0.12 -1.80 -18.34
CA PRO A 195 1.17 -0.79 -18.28
C PRO A 195 2.36 -1.30 -17.48
N LEU A 196 3.55 -0.84 -17.81
CA LEU A 196 4.71 -0.97 -16.96
C LEU A 196 4.43 -0.33 -15.61
N HIS A 197 4.84 -0.98 -14.53
CA HIS A 197 4.78 -0.37 -13.22
C HIS A 197 5.61 0.92 -13.23
N ARG A 198 6.86 0.85 -13.72
CA ARG A 198 7.81 1.98 -13.74
C ARG A 198 8.51 2.08 -15.09
N ARG A 199 8.79 3.30 -15.54
CA ARG A 199 9.62 3.55 -16.74
C ARG A 199 11.04 3.02 -16.58
N THR A 200 11.62 3.15 -15.38
CA THR A 200 12.94 2.61 -15.05
C THR A 200 12.95 2.06 -13.62
N PRO A 201 13.89 1.14 -13.28
CA PRO A 201 14.03 0.65 -11.91
C PRO A 201 14.33 1.73 -10.86
N LEU A 202 14.81 2.91 -11.28
CA LEU A 202 15.12 4.04 -10.40
C LEU A 202 13.96 5.03 -10.27
N HIS A 203 12.97 4.98 -11.16
CA HIS A 203 11.82 5.87 -11.16
C HIS A 203 10.70 5.27 -10.31
N PHE A 204 10.82 5.40 -8.99
CA PHE A 204 9.90 4.80 -8.03
C PHE A 204 8.57 5.55 -7.89
N HIS A 205 8.53 6.80 -8.37
CA HIS A 205 7.42 7.72 -8.19
C HIS A 205 6.57 7.76 -9.46
N HIS A 206 5.25 7.84 -9.28
CA HIS A 206 4.29 8.01 -10.36
C HIS A 206 3.59 9.36 -10.16
N ALA A 207 4.23 10.49 -10.50
CA ALA A 207 3.71 11.82 -10.23
C ALA A 207 2.33 12.08 -10.84
N ILE A 208 2.15 11.79 -12.12
CA ILE A 208 0.88 12.01 -12.82
C ILE A 208 -0.19 11.11 -12.18
N TYR A 209 0.09 9.82 -12.03
CA TYR A 209 -0.86 8.89 -11.42
C TYR A 209 -1.18 9.25 -9.96
N SER A 210 -0.17 9.54 -9.15
CA SER A 210 -0.31 9.96 -7.75
C SER A 210 -1.11 11.25 -7.61
N GLU A 211 -0.93 12.22 -8.50
CA GLU A 211 -1.69 13.46 -8.50
C GLU A 211 -3.18 13.19 -8.77
N TYR A 212 -3.49 12.32 -9.74
CA TYR A 212 -4.86 11.86 -9.98
C TYR A 212 -5.48 11.24 -8.73
N ILE A 213 -4.83 10.23 -8.15
CA ILE A 213 -5.32 9.51 -6.98
C ILE A 213 -5.51 10.46 -5.80
N LYS A 214 -4.54 11.34 -5.53
CA LYS A 214 -4.63 12.33 -4.46
C LYS A 214 -5.81 13.28 -4.66
N ARG A 215 -6.02 13.78 -5.89
CA ARG A 215 -7.17 14.64 -6.21
C ARG A 215 -8.50 13.95 -5.97
N GLU A 216 -8.63 12.68 -6.35
CA GLU A 216 -9.86 11.91 -6.15
C GLU A 216 -10.11 11.54 -4.69
N LEU A 217 -9.04 11.24 -3.93
CA LEU A 217 -9.12 11.06 -2.48
C LEU A 217 -9.57 12.35 -1.78
N ARG A 218 -9.03 13.51 -2.14
CA ARG A 218 -9.43 14.80 -1.55
C ARG A 218 -10.93 15.05 -1.67
N LYS A 219 -11.52 14.71 -2.82
CA LYS A 219 -12.98 14.82 -3.03
C LYS A 219 -13.75 13.92 -2.05
N ARG A 220 -13.32 12.65 -1.94
CA ARG A 220 -13.93 11.64 -1.06
C ARG A 220 -13.68 11.89 0.43
N PHE A 221 -12.66 12.67 0.79
CA PHE A 221 -12.37 13.06 2.17
C PHE A 221 -12.91 14.44 2.54
N SER A 222 -13.63 15.11 1.63
CA SER A 222 -14.17 16.45 1.88
C SER A 222 -15.11 16.47 3.10
N TRP A 223 -15.97 15.45 3.26
CA TRP A 223 -16.83 15.32 4.45
C TRP A 223 -16.03 15.00 5.71
N VAL A 224 -14.96 14.21 5.63
CA VAL A 224 -14.08 13.93 6.77
C VAL A 224 -13.43 15.22 7.26
N LYS A 225 -12.95 16.06 6.33
CA LYS A 225 -12.38 17.36 6.64
C LYS A 225 -13.43 18.31 7.26
N LYS A 226 -14.65 18.31 6.72
CA LYS A 226 -15.76 19.11 7.24
C LYS A 226 -16.12 18.67 8.68
N ALA A 227 -16.41 17.39 8.88
CA ALA A 227 -16.74 16.82 10.19
C ALA A 227 -15.63 17.09 11.21
N ALA A 228 -14.35 16.94 10.82
CA ALA A 228 -13.23 17.27 11.70
C ALA A 228 -13.21 18.76 12.13
N ALA A 229 -13.51 19.69 11.21
CA ALA A 229 -13.59 21.11 11.50
C ALA A 229 -14.79 21.47 12.41
N GLU A 230 -15.87 20.71 12.33
CA GLU A 230 -17.07 20.84 13.15
C GLU A 230 -16.99 20.04 14.46
N HIS A 231 -15.85 19.36 14.71
CA HIS A 231 -15.63 18.45 15.84
C HIS A 231 -16.62 17.26 15.90
N GLU A 232 -17.13 16.84 14.75
CA GLU A 232 -18.05 15.72 14.58
C GLU A 232 -17.32 14.46 14.14
N VAL A 233 -17.78 13.28 14.59
CA VAL A 233 -17.24 11.99 14.14
C VAL A 233 -17.59 11.79 12.66
N PRO A 234 -16.61 11.63 11.76
CA PRO A 234 -16.90 11.29 10.37
C PRO A 234 -17.54 9.91 10.25
N GLU A 235 -18.43 9.75 9.27
CA GLU A 235 -18.95 8.44 8.85
C GLU A 235 -17.84 7.60 8.21
N TYR A 236 -17.10 6.88 9.04
CA TYR A 236 -15.93 6.12 8.59
C TYR A 236 -16.28 4.95 7.69
N GLN A 237 -17.48 4.37 7.84
CA GLN A 237 -17.95 3.30 6.96
C GLN A 237 -18.07 3.82 5.53
N ALA A 238 -18.77 4.95 5.34
CA ALA A 238 -18.87 5.63 4.05
C ALA A 238 -17.49 6.08 3.53
N THR A 239 -16.60 6.51 4.44
CA THR A 239 -15.22 6.88 4.06
C THR A 239 -14.42 5.69 3.53
N ARG A 240 -14.50 4.52 4.19
CA ARG A 240 -13.90 3.27 3.70
C ARG A 240 -14.45 2.91 2.33
N GLU A 241 -15.77 2.86 2.20
CA GLU A 241 -16.45 2.47 0.96
C GLU A 241 -16.09 3.42 -0.19
N ALA A 242 -15.96 4.72 0.08
CA ALA A 242 -15.54 5.69 -0.93
C ALA A 242 -14.10 5.44 -1.42
N VAL A 243 -13.18 5.05 -0.54
CA VAL A 243 -11.79 4.70 -0.91
C VAL A 243 -11.74 3.39 -1.70
N GLU A 244 -12.47 2.37 -1.26
CA GLU A 244 -12.56 1.09 -1.98
C GLU A 244 -13.20 1.27 -3.37
N LEU A 245 -14.24 2.09 -3.46
CA LEU A 245 -14.87 2.46 -4.72
C LEU A 245 -13.87 3.14 -5.67
N LEU A 246 -12.99 4.02 -5.17
CA LEU A 246 -11.92 4.60 -5.99
C LEU A 246 -11.01 3.52 -6.59
N SER A 247 -10.61 2.53 -5.79
CA SER A 247 -9.79 1.42 -6.28
C SER A 247 -10.53 0.61 -7.36
N MET A 248 -11.82 0.34 -7.14
CA MET A 248 -12.68 -0.39 -8.09
C MET A 248 -12.91 0.37 -9.39
N GLU A 249 -13.04 1.69 -9.36
CA GLU A 249 -13.17 2.54 -10.54
C GLU A 249 -11.87 2.62 -11.35
N VAL A 250 -10.73 2.74 -10.67
CA VAL A 250 -9.44 2.98 -11.32
C VAL A 250 -8.82 1.69 -11.88
N GLN A 251 -8.97 0.55 -11.21
CA GLN A 251 -8.41 -0.73 -11.67
C GLN A 251 -8.72 -1.06 -13.14
N PRO A 252 -10.00 -1.06 -13.60
CA PRO A 252 -10.30 -1.35 -15.00
C PRO A 252 -9.72 -0.31 -15.96
N GLN A 253 -9.53 0.95 -15.52
CA GLN A 253 -8.90 1.97 -16.34
C GLN A 253 -7.40 1.73 -16.51
N ILE A 254 -6.70 1.26 -15.47
CA ILE A 254 -5.29 0.86 -15.60
C ILE A 254 -5.15 -0.29 -16.61
N ILE A 255 -6.05 -1.28 -16.53
CA ILE A 255 -6.07 -2.41 -17.46
C ILE A 255 -6.36 -1.93 -18.90
N ALA A 256 -7.38 -1.11 -19.09
CA ALA A 256 -7.75 -0.57 -20.40
C ALA A 256 -6.64 0.30 -21.00
N ALA A 257 -5.90 1.05 -20.17
CA ALA A 257 -4.75 1.84 -20.62
C ALA A 257 -3.64 0.94 -21.16
N GLY A 258 -3.33 -0.16 -20.46
CA GLY A 258 -2.35 -1.14 -20.93
C GLY A 258 -2.73 -1.78 -22.27
N GLU A 259 -4.02 -2.08 -22.47
CA GLU A 259 -4.51 -2.58 -23.77
C GLU A 259 -4.40 -1.52 -24.87
N ALA A 260 -4.73 -0.26 -24.56
CA ALA A 260 -4.59 0.84 -25.50
C ALA A 260 -3.12 1.12 -25.87
N MET A 261 -2.20 1.01 -24.90
CA MET A 261 -0.76 1.10 -25.14
C MET A 261 -0.28 -0.06 -26.03
N LYS A 262 -0.73 -1.29 -25.76
CA LYS A 262 -0.44 -2.46 -26.60
C LYS A 262 -0.94 -2.28 -28.03
N ALA A 263 -2.14 -1.74 -28.20
CA ALA A 263 -2.75 -1.47 -29.51
C ALA A 263 -2.14 -0.26 -30.24
N GLY A 264 -1.27 0.52 -29.58
CA GLY A 264 -0.71 1.75 -30.14
C GLY A 264 -1.71 2.91 -30.22
N THR A 265 -2.88 2.80 -29.57
CA THR A 265 -3.90 3.85 -29.53
C THR A 265 -3.72 4.81 -28.35
N MET A 266 -2.78 4.52 -27.45
CA MET A 266 -2.34 5.41 -26.36
C MET A 266 -0.81 5.51 -26.37
N ALA A 267 -0.29 6.72 -26.17
CA ALA A 267 1.15 6.95 -26.05
C ALA A 267 1.68 6.51 -24.68
N GLY A 268 2.98 6.18 -24.63
CA GLY A 268 3.65 5.72 -23.41
C GLY A 268 3.56 4.20 -23.23
N ASP A 269 4.12 3.72 -22.12
CA ASP A 269 4.12 2.30 -21.78
C ASP A 269 4.05 2.03 -20.28
N ALA A 270 4.05 3.05 -19.42
CA ALA A 270 4.04 2.94 -17.97
C ALA A 270 2.80 3.54 -17.30
N LEU A 271 2.56 3.17 -16.05
CA LEU A 271 1.47 3.69 -15.21
C LEU A 271 1.48 5.21 -15.14
N GLU A 272 2.67 5.81 -15.10
CA GLU A 272 2.90 7.25 -15.09
C GLU A 272 2.50 7.95 -16.39
N ASP A 273 2.36 7.21 -17.49
CA ASP A 273 1.97 7.77 -18.79
C ASP A 273 0.45 7.87 -18.97
N ILE A 274 -0.34 7.28 -18.05
CA ILE A 274 -1.80 7.25 -18.20
C ILE A 274 -2.38 8.65 -17.95
N PRO A 275 -3.04 9.26 -18.93
CA PRO A 275 -3.63 10.57 -18.75
C PRO A 275 -4.78 10.56 -17.73
N HIS A 276 -4.95 11.67 -17.01
CA HIS A 276 -6.01 11.83 -16.01
C HIS A 276 -7.41 11.61 -16.57
N GLU A 277 -7.65 12.09 -17.79
CA GLU A 277 -8.91 11.94 -18.51
C GLU A 277 -9.23 10.47 -18.77
N PHE A 278 -8.22 9.65 -19.07
CA PHE A 278 -8.39 8.21 -19.27
C PHE A 278 -8.74 7.52 -17.96
N LEU A 279 -8.02 7.83 -16.87
CA LEU A 279 -8.33 7.31 -15.53
C LEU A 279 -9.72 7.72 -15.04
N SER A 280 -10.27 8.83 -15.54
CA SER A 280 -11.62 9.30 -15.20
C SER A 280 -12.72 8.70 -16.07
N GLY A 281 -12.39 8.07 -17.20
CA GLY A 281 -13.35 7.58 -18.20
C GLY A 281 -14.27 6.47 -17.70
N GLY A 282 -13.81 5.69 -16.72
CA GLY A 282 -14.57 4.61 -16.09
C GLY A 282 -15.64 5.04 -15.09
N ARG A 283 -15.77 6.35 -14.81
CA ARG A 283 -16.80 6.81 -13.87
C ARG A 283 -18.17 6.52 -14.45
N ASN A 284 -18.97 5.76 -13.69
CA ASN A 284 -20.40 5.73 -13.88
C ASN A 284 -20.93 7.15 -13.62
N LYS A 285 -21.13 7.93 -14.69
CA LYS A 285 -21.65 9.30 -14.62
C LYS A 285 -23.02 9.41 -13.91
N GLY A 286 -23.70 8.28 -13.66
CA GLY A 286 -24.97 8.20 -12.94
C GLY A 286 -24.88 7.77 -11.47
N VAL A 287 -23.69 7.47 -10.94
CA VAL A 287 -23.51 7.08 -9.53
C VAL A 287 -22.85 8.25 -8.80
N ASP A 288 -23.62 9.31 -8.61
CA ASP A 288 -23.18 10.48 -7.86
C ASP A 288 -23.34 10.23 -6.35
N MET A 289 -22.65 9.19 -5.86
CA MET A 289 -22.62 8.82 -4.43
C MET A 289 -22.00 9.92 -3.56
N LEU A 290 -21.45 10.98 -4.17
CA LEU A 290 -20.72 12.06 -3.48
C LEU A 290 -21.49 13.39 -3.46
N THR A 291 -22.66 13.52 -4.11
CA THR A 291 -23.50 14.73 -4.03
C THR A 291 -24.68 14.61 -3.08
N GLY A 292 -24.93 13.42 -2.53
CA GLY A 292 -25.77 13.30 -1.35
C GLY A 292 -25.10 13.96 -0.14
N PRO A 293 -25.86 14.39 0.88
CA PRO A 293 -25.29 14.54 2.22
C PRO A 293 -24.54 13.23 2.57
N PRO A 294 -23.50 13.28 3.43
CA PRO A 294 -22.96 12.04 4.00
C PRO A 294 -24.17 11.21 4.48
N PRO A 295 -24.22 9.90 4.14
CA PRO A 295 -25.37 9.06 4.49
C PRO A 295 -25.72 9.15 5.98
#